data_AF-A0A502G2I3-F1
#
_entry.id   AF-A0A502G2I3-F1
#
_cell.length_a   1.000
_cell.length_b   1.000
_cell.length_c   1.000
_cell.angle_alpha   90.00
_cell.angle_beta   90.00
_cell.angle_gamma   90.00
#
_symmetry.space_group_name_H-M   'P 1'
#
loop_
_entity.id
_entity.type
_entity.pdbx_description
1 polymer ?
#
loop_
_entity_poly.entity_id
_entity_poly.type
_entity_poly.pdbx_seq_one_letter_code
_entity_poly.pdbx_strand_id
1 'polypeptide(L)'
;MPEQVAKAFEGVPDVREVGNIAEAFQLEMPSQDLRDQVEASVAAFVLNNVPPEKGARREAALRDLLATYAERAETAAEVARDAWVTAEASQEGVVLRQQEQGTDAALEILSQRANDLTEQAAQLTITAYGFSVERSAAARVVALAQRGEEWKPTSLREAEIAVFGLAVVGG
;
A
#
# COMPACT_ATOMS: atom_id res chain seq x y z
N MET A 1 19.41 -1.21 -7.01
CA MET A 1 18.67 -1.66 -5.80
C MET A 1 18.29 -0.52 -4.88
N PRO A 2 19.18 0.42 -4.47
CA PRO A 2 18.82 1.51 -3.55
C PRO A 2 17.62 2.35 -4.03
N GLU A 3 17.57 2.64 -5.33
CA GLU A 3 16.47 3.38 -5.96
C GLU A 3 15.11 2.66 -5.87
N GLN A 4 15.07 1.33 -6.04
CA GLN A 4 13.82 0.57 -5.95
C GLN A 4 13.28 0.55 -4.51
N VAL A 5 14.18 0.51 -3.53
CA VAL A 5 13.84 0.58 -2.11
C VAL A 5 13.33 1.99 -1.76
N ALA A 6 13.98 3.06 -2.24
CA ALA A 6 13.50 4.42 -2.05
C ALA A 6 12.11 4.64 -2.66
N LYS A 7 11.92 4.22 -3.92
CA LYS A 7 10.63 4.28 -4.63
C LYS A 7 9.52 3.52 -3.87
N ALA A 8 9.86 2.44 -3.18
CA ALA A 8 8.89 1.69 -2.38
C ALA A 8 8.39 2.43 -1.14
N PHE A 9 9.20 3.32 -0.56
CA PHE A 9 8.77 4.17 0.55
C PHE A 9 8.03 5.42 0.07
N GLU A 10 8.52 6.05 -1.00
CA GLU A 10 7.89 7.23 -1.61
C GLU A 10 6.52 6.92 -2.21
N GLY A 11 6.33 5.70 -2.71
CA GLY A 11 5.07 5.26 -3.32
C GLY A 11 3.94 4.93 -2.34
N VAL A 12 4.11 5.16 -1.03
CA VAL A 12 3.04 4.98 -0.03
C VAL A 12 2.24 6.28 0.10
N PRO A 13 0.93 6.29 -0.24
CA PRO A 13 0.07 7.45 -0.04
C PRO A 13 0.01 7.91 1.42
N ASP A 14 -0.29 9.19 1.64
CA ASP A 14 -0.52 9.70 3.00
C ASP A 14 -1.74 9.01 3.62
N VAL A 15 -1.52 8.33 4.76
CA VAL A 15 -2.56 7.60 5.47
C VAL A 15 -3.75 8.48 5.86
N ARG A 16 -3.54 9.78 6.06
CA ARG A 16 -4.61 10.73 6.40
C ARG A 16 -5.54 10.96 5.21
N GLU A 17 -4.99 11.06 4.01
CA GLU A 17 -5.78 11.22 2.78
C GLU A 17 -6.60 9.96 2.50
N VAL A 18 -5.97 8.79 2.63
CA VAL A 18 -6.66 7.50 2.47
C VAL A 18 -7.70 7.29 3.56
N GLY A 19 -7.41 7.70 4.80
CA GLY A 19 -8.34 7.66 5.93
C GLY A 19 -9.58 8.51 5.71
N ASN A 20 -9.44 9.70 5.11
CA ASN A 20 -10.58 10.54 4.76
C ASN A 20 -11.50 9.87 3.73
N ILE A 21 -10.92 9.16 2.74
CA ILE A 21 -11.68 8.37 1.76
C ILE A 21 -12.41 7.23 2.47
N ALA A 22 -11.71 6.49 3.33
CA ALA A 22 -12.31 5.40 4.09
C ALA A 22 -13.49 5.87 4.95
N GLU A 23 -13.35 7.00 5.65
CA GLU A 23 -14.42 7.60 6.45
C GLU A 23 -15.62 8.03 5.59
N ALA A 24 -15.36 8.74 4.48
CA ALA A 24 -16.41 9.23 3.59
C ALA A 24 -17.27 8.12 2.98
N PHE A 25 -16.66 6.96 2.70
CA PHE A 25 -17.33 5.80 2.09
C PHE A 25 -17.60 4.66 3.09
N GLN A 26 -17.37 4.87 4.38
CA GLN A 26 -17.53 3.85 5.45
C GLN A 26 -16.76 2.55 5.18
N LEU A 27 -15.57 2.66 4.58
CA LEU A 27 -14.73 1.53 4.24
C LEU A 27 -13.77 1.19 5.38
N GLU A 28 -13.43 -0.08 5.51
CA GLU A 28 -12.43 -0.53 6.47
C GLU A 28 -11.00 -0.24 5.95
N MET A 29 -10.20 0.42 6.79
CA MET A 29 -8.77 0.58 6.52
C MET A 29 -8.04 -0.76 6.67
N PRO A 30 -6.92 -0.96 5.95
CA PRO A 30 -6.08 -2.12 6.21
C PRO A 30 -5.64 -2.18 7.66
N SER A 31 -5.48 -3.39 8.19
CA SER A 31 -5.07 -3.61 9.58
C SER A 31 -3.83 -2.78 9.95
N GLN A 32 -3.83 -2.19 11.16
CA GLN A 32 -2.68 -1.46 11.68
C GLN A 32 -1.42 -2.34 11.74
N ASP A 33 -1.59 -3.65 11.90
CA ASP A 33 -0.50 -4.63 11.97
C ASP A 33 -0.07 -5.15 10.59
N LEU A 34 -0.68 -4.70 9.48
CA LEU A 34 -0.39 -5.19 8.13
C LEU A 34 1.10 -5.12 7.81
N ARG A 35 1.75 -4.00 8.15
CA ARG A 35 3.19 -3.83 7.92
C ARG A 35 3.99 -4.91 8.63
N ASP A 36 3.76 -5.12 9.93
CA ASP A 36 4.50 -6.11 10.72
C ASP A 36 4.25 -7.54 10.23
N GLN A 37 3.01 -7.87 9.86
CA GLN A 37 2.65 -9.18 9.28
C GLN A 37 3.39 -9.44 7.96
N VAL A 38 3.44 -8.44 7.08
CA VAL A 38 4.13 -8.55 5.79
C VAL A 38 5.63 -8.63 6.00
N GLU A 39 6.19 -7.80 6.88
CA GLU A 39 7.62 -7.86 7.20
C GLU A 39 8.01 -9.26 7.72
N ALA A 40 7.21 -9.84 8.62
CA ALA A 40 7.42 -11.20 9.12
C ALA A 40 7.37 -12.25 8.01
N SER A 41 6.36 -12.18 7.14
CA SER A 41 6.18 -13.09 6.01
C SER A 41 7.35 -13.01 5.02
N VAL A 42 7.76 -11.80 4.65
CA VAL A 42 8.88 -11.56 3.74
C VAL A 42 10.19 -12.01 4.38
N ALA A 43 10.40 -11.78 5.67
CA ALA A 43 11.59 -12.24 6.38
C ALA A 43 11.69 -13.77 6.37
N ALA A 44 10.58 -14.45 6.64
CA ALA A 44 10.51 -15.91 6.54
C ALA A 44 10.75 -16.40 5.10
N PHE A 45 10.23 -15.70 4.09
CA PHE A 45 10.48 -16.05 2.70
C PHE A 45 11.97 -15.91 2.35
N VAL A 46 12.61 -14.80 2.73
CA VAL A 46 14.04 -14.56 2.50
C VAL A 46 14.88 -15.64 3.16
N LEU A 47 14.60 -15.99 4.43
CA LEU A 47 15.34 -17.02 5.14
C LEU A 47 15.30 -18.39 4.44
N ASN A 48 14.15 -18.75 3.88
CA ASN A 48 13.92 -20.08 3.30
C ASN A 48 14.30 -20.17 1.81
N ASN A 49 14.30 -19.06 1.07
CA ASN A 49 14.38 -19.09 -0.40
C ASN A 49 15.55 -18.29 -0.99
N VAL A 50 16.18 -17.39 -0.22
CA VAL A 50 17.27 -16.55 -0.71
C VAL A 50 18.63 -17.15 -0.28
N PRO A 51 19.58 -17.36 -1.21
CA PRO A 51 20.90 -17.91 -0.88
C PRO A 51 21.60 -17.09 0.22
N PRO A 52 22.16 -17.73 1.28
CA PRO A 52 22.79 -17.02 2.39
C PRO A 52 24.08 -16.29 1.99
N GLU A 53 24.81 -16.79 1.00
CA GLU A 53 26.07 -16.19 0.56
C GLU A 53 25.86 -14.89 -0.21
N LYS A 54 26.70 -13.89 0.08
CA LYS A 54 26.73 -12.65 -0.69
C LYS A 54 27.19 -12.94 -2.13
N GLY A 55 26.47 -12.40 -3.10
CA GLY A 55 26.81 -12.51 -4.52
C GLY A 55 25.62 -12.26 -5.44
N ALA A 56 25.90 -12.30 -6.74
CA ALA A 56 24.93 -11.94 -7.79
C ALA A 56 23.61 -12.72 -7.70
N ARG A 57 23.66 -14.01 -7.30
CA ARG A 57 22.47 -14.85 -7.16
C ARG A 57 21.56 -14.38 -6.02
N ARG A 58 22.12 -14.01 -4.87
CA ARG A 58 21.37 -13.45 -3.73
C ARG A 58 20.76 -12.10 -4.10
N GLU A 59 21.54 -11.24 -4.75
CA GLU A 59 21.07 -9.93 -5.19
C GLU A 59 19.94 -10.02 -6.22
N ALA A 60 20.01 -10.97 -7.15
CA ALA A 60 18.95 -11.23 -8.11
C ALA A 60 17.67 -11.70 -7.40
N ALA A 61 17.76 -12.70 -6.51
CA ALA A 61 16.59 -13.20 -5.77
C ALA A 61 15.89 -12.11 -4.94
N LEU A 62 16.67 -11.25 -4.27
CA LEU A 62 16.13 -10.12 -3.51
C LEU A 62 15.50 -9.04 -4.39
N ARG A 63 16.05 -8.82 -5.60
CA ARG A 63 15.49 -7.90 -6.59
C ARG A 63 14.16 -8.41 -7.13
N ASP A 64 14.11 -9.69 -7.52
CA ASP A 64 12.92 -10.30 -8.09
C ASP A 64 11.77 -10.31 -7.07
N LEU A 65 12.08 -10.62 -5.81
CA LEU A 65 11.13 -10.51 -4.70
C LEU A 65 10.53 -9.10 -4.58
N LEU A 66 11.38 -8.06 -4.58
CA LEU A 66 10.91 -6.68 -4.49
C LEU A 66 10.11 -6.26 -5.74
N ALA A 67 10.49 -6.76 -6.92
CA ALA A 67 9.79 -6.48 -8.16
C ALA A 67 8.35 -7.01 -8.15
N THR A 68 8.10 -8.19 -7.58
CA THR A 68 6.73 -8.73 -7.44
C THR A 68 5.82 -7.81 -6.61
N TYR A 69 6.31 -7.31 -5.48
CA TYR A 69 5.55 -6.35 -4.67
C TYR A 69 5.37 -5.00 -5.38
N ALA A 70 6.38 -4.56 -6.12
CA ALA A 70 6.30 -3.32 -6.89
C ALA A 70 5.23 -3.41 -7.99
N GLU A 71 5.22 -4.49 -8.77
CA GLU A 71 4.24 -4.74 -9.84
C GLU A 71 2.81 -4.77 -9.31
N ARG A 72 2.57 -5.48 -8.19
CA ARG A 72 1.25 -5.55 -7.56
C ARG A 72 0.75 -4.18 -7.10
N ALA A 73 1.61 -3.41 -6.43
CA ALA A 73 1.26 -2.07 -5.95
C ALA A 73 1.02 -1.08 -7.10
N GLU A 74 1.86 -1.12 -8.13
CA GLU A 74 1.74 -0.24 -9.31
C GLU A 74 0.46 -0.56 -10.09
N THR A 75 0.18 -1.84 -10.34
CA THR A 75 -1.05 -2.29 -11.01
C THR A 75 -2.30 -1.83 -10.26
N ALA A 76 -2.35 -2.00 -8.93
CA ALA A 76 -3.51 -1.58 -8.16
C ALA A 76 -3.68 -0.06 -8.12
N ALA A 77 -2.58 0.69 -8.08
CA ALA A 77 -2.61 2.15 -8.14
C ALA A 77 -3.14 2.64 -9.50
N GLU A 78 -2.76 1.99 -10.60
CA GLU A 78 -3.31 2.27 -11.93
C GLU A 78 -4.80 1.97 -12.00
N VAL A 79 -5.23 0.79 -11.56
CA VAL A 79 -6.65 0.40 -11.52
C VAL A 79 -7.49 1.37 -10.68
N ALA A 80 -6.98 1.80 -9.51
CA ALA A 80 -7.68 2.77 -8.68
C ALA A 80 -7.80 4.14 -9.37
N ARG A 81 -6.74 4.59 -10.06
CA ARG A 81 -6.75 5.85 -10.81
C ARG A 81 -7.74 5.82 -11.96
N ASP A 82 -7.75 4.74 -12.74
CA ASP A 82 -8.66 4.57 -13.87
C ASP A 82 -10.12 4.50 -13.41
N ALA A 83 -10.37 3.91 -12.23
CA ALA A 83 -11.69 3.89 -11.61
C ALA A 83 -12.16 5.30 -11.22
N TRP A 84 -11.28 6.15 -10.67
CA TRP A 84 -11.61 7.54 -10.38
C TRP A 84 -11.92 8.34 -11.64
N VAL A 85 -11.10 8.19 -12.70
CA VAL A 85 -11.38 8.84 -14.01
C VAL A 85 -12.75 8.42 -14.55
N THR A 86 -13.10 7.14 -14.40
CA THR A 86 -14.41 6.62 -14.83
C THR A 86 -15.56 7.16 -13.99
N ALA A 87 -15.37 7.25 -12.67
CA ALA A 87 -16.37 7.80 -11.75
C ALA A 87 -16.60 9.29 -12.00
N GLU A 88 -15.53 10.08 -12.18
CA GLU A 88 -15.60 11.52 -12.50
C GLU A 88 -16.35 11.75 -13.81
N ALA A 89 -16.00 11.03 -14.89
CA ALA A 89 -16.71 11.13 -16.16
C ALA A 89 -18.20 10.77 -16.03
N SER A 90 -18.55 9.81 -15.17
CA SER A 90 -19.95 9.47 -14.90
C SER A 90 -20.69 10.58 -14.14
N GLN A 91 -20.03 11.23 -13.17
CA GLN A 91 -20.59 12.35 -12.42
C GLN A 91 -20.80 13.58 -13.32
N GLU A 92 -19.86 13.88 -14.21
CA GLU A 92 -20.01 14.94 -15.22
C GLU A 92 -21.22 14.70 -16.13
N GLY A 93 -21.42 13.45 -16.56
CA GLY A 93 -22.59 13.05 -17.34
C GLY A 93 -23.93 13.31 -16.62
N VAL A 94 -23.99 13.07 -15.31
CA VAL A 94 -25.17 13.38 -14.47
C VAL A 94 -25.44 14.88 -14.45
N VAL A 95 -24.40 15.70 -14.24
CA VAL A 95 -24.52 17.17 -14.19
C VAL A 95 -25.03 17.73 -15.52
N LEU A 96 -24.46 17.28 -16.64
CA LEU A 96 -24.89 17.70 -17.98
C LEU A 96 -26.36 17.32 -18.22
N ARG A 97 -26.75 16.09 -17.88
CA ARG A 97 -28.13 15.61 -18.04
C ARG A 97 -29.13 16.45 -17.23
N GLN A 98 -28.77 16.77 -15.99
CA GLN A 98 -29.58 17.59 -15.09
C GLN A 98 -29.83 19.01 -15.66
N GLN A 99 -28.81 19.60 -16.32
CA GLN A 99 -28.91 20.91 -16.95
C GLN A 99 -29.83 20.91 -18.19
N GLU A 100 -29.87 19.81 -18.95
CA GLU A 100 -30.55 19.78 -20.25
C GLU A 100 -32.05 19.46 -20.19
N GLN A 101 -32.51 18.54 -19.33
CA GLN A 101 -33.93 18.10 -19.36
C GLN A 101 -34.58 17.97 -17.97
N GLY A 102 -33.96 18.52 -16.92
CA GLY A 102 -34.51 18.48 -15.56
C GLY A 102 -34.46 17.09 -14.93
N THR A 103 -35.21 16.91 -13.83
CA THR A 103 -35.23 15.68 -13.04
C THR A 103 -36.21 14.66 -13.63
N ASP A 104 -35.70 13.54 -14.15
CA ASP A 104 -36.49 12.39 -14.62
C ASP A 104 -35.95 11.07 -14.06
N ALA A 105 -36.67 9.96 -14.27
CA ALA A 105 -36.27 8.63 -13.79
C ALA A 105 -34.94 8.14 -14.41
N ALA A 106 -34.55 8.65 -15.59
CA ALA A 106 -33.27 8.32 -16.19
C ALA A 106 -32.11 9.02 -15.46
N LEU A 107 -32.31 10.24 -14.98
CA LEU A 107 -31.35 10.95 -14.15
C LEU A 107 -31.09 10.22 -12.82
N GLU A 108 -32.12 9.65 -12.20
CA GLU A 108 -31.98 8.86 -10.98
C GLU A 108 -31.10 7.62 -11.21
N ILE A 109 -31.34 6.88 -12.31
CA ILE A 109 -30.51 5.72 -12.69
C ILE A 109 -29.06 6.13 -12.96
N LEU A 110 -28.84 7.24 -13.67
CA LEU A 110 -27.49 7.75 -13.95
C LEU A 110 -26.78 8.19 -12.67
N SER A 111 -27.50 8.85 -11.75
CA SER A 111 -26.97 9.29 -10.46
C SER A 111 -26.57 8.10 -9.60
N GLN A 112 -27.42 7.07 -9.52
CA GLN A 112 -27.10 5.86 -8.78
C GLN A 112 -25.85 5.18 -9.36
N ARG A 113 -25.77 5.03 -10.68
CA ARG A 113 -24.59 4.44 -11.32
C ARG A 113 -23.32 5.24 -11.06
N ALA A 114 -23.39 6.57 -11.09
CA ALA A 114 -22.24 7.42 -10.79
C ALA A 114 -21.77 7.26 -9.33
N ASN A 115 -22.72 7.13 -8.40
CA ASN A 115 -22.42 6.85 -7.00
C ASN A 115 -21.78 5.48 -6.83
N ASP A 116 -22.32 4.43 -7.46
CA ASP A 116 -21.77 3.06 -7.40
C ASP A 116 -20.31 3.03 -7.92
N LEU A 117 -20.03 3.74 -9.02
CA LEU A 117 -18.67 3.84 -9.56
C LEU A 117 -17.72 4.60 -8.63
N THR A 118 -18.23 5.61 -7.93
CA THR A 118 -17.45 6.40 -6.96
C THR A 118 -17.10 5.53 -5.73
N GLU A 119 -18.05 4.76 -5.23
CA GLU A 119 -17.83 3.79 -4.15
C GLU A 119 -16.80 2.71 -4.56
N GLN A 120 -16.92 2.20 -5.78
CA GLN A 120 -15.95 1.25 -6.33
C GLN A 120 -14.53 1.85 -6.41
N ALA A 121 -14.39 3.10 -6.86
CA ALA A 121 -13.11 3.78 -6.94
C ALA A 121 -12.48 4.00 -5.54
N ALA A 122 -13.30 4.32 -4.54
CA ALA A 122 -12.87 4.41 -3.15
C ALA A 122 -12.35 3.06 -2.63
N GLN A 123 -13.08 1.96 -2.85
CA GLN A 123 -12.65 0.62 -2.44
C GLN A 123 -11.33 0.18 -3.09
N LEU A 124 -11.15 0.49 -4.38
CA LEU A 124 -9.91 0.21 -5.10
C LEU A 124 -8.75 1.03 -4.56
N THR A 125 -8.99 2.26 -4.11
CA THR A 125 -7.99 3.12 -3.48
C THR A 125 -7.51 2.55 -2.15
N ILE A 126 -8.43 2.05 -1.31
CA ILE A 126 -8.07 1.37 -0.05
C ILE A 126 -7.22 0.11 -0.33
N THR A 127 -7.59 -0.65 -1.37
CA THR A 127 -6.86 -1.84 -1.80
C THR A 127 -5.45 -1.50 -2.28
N ALA A 128 -5.32 -0.47 -3.14
CA ALA A 128 -4.04 0.01 -3.63
C ALA A 128 -3.15 0.52 -2.50
N TYR A 129 -3.72 1.22 -1.52
CA TYR A 129 -3.01 1.62 -0.32
C TYR A 129 -2.44 0.42 0.44
N GLY A 130 -3.23 -0.63 0.65
CA GLY A 130 -2.77 -1.89 1.25
C GLY A 130 -1.51 -2.44 0.55
N PHE A 131 -1.53 -2.56 -0.77
CA PHE A 131 -0.35 -3.05 -1.52
C PHE A 131 0.84 -2.11 -1.49
N SER A 132 0.63 -0.79 -1.41
CA SER A 132 1.73 0.15 -1.20
C SER A 132 2.42 -0.08 0.16
N VAL A 133 1.64 -0.35 1.21
CA VAL A 133 2.16 -0.69 2.54
C VAL A 133 2.93 -2.00 2.49
N GLU A 134 2.38 -3.03 1.85
CA GLU A 134 3.05 -4.33 1.66
C GLU A 134 4.40 -4.16 0.94
N ARG A 135 4.43 -3.38 -0.15
CA ARG A 135 5.64 -3.06 -0.90
C ARG A 135 6.68 -2.36 -0.02
N SER A 136 6.26 -1.38 0.79
CA SER A 136 7.16 -0.67 1.71
C SER A 136 7.75 -1.60 2.78
N ALA A 137 6.94 -2.52 3.30
CA ALA A 137 7.34 -3.54 4.27
C ALA A 137 8.36 -4.50 3.66
N ALA A 138 8.08 -5.02 2.46
CA ALA A 138 8.99 -5.88 1.72
C ALA A 138 10.33 -5.17 1.44
N ALA A 139 10.30 -3.90 1.03
CA ALA A 139 11.50 -3.11 0.77
C ALA A 139 12.38 -2.96 2.02
N ARG A 140 11.78 -2.77 3.21
CA ARG A 140 12.51 -2.73 4.47
C ARG A 140 13.25 -4.03 4.74
N VAL A 141 12.57 -5.17 4.62
CA VAL A 141 13.16 -6.50 4.85
C VAL A 141 14.25 -6.80 3.83
N VAL A 142 14.03 -6.50 2.55
CA VAL A 142 15.04 -6.66 1.50
C VAL A 142 16.27 -5.80 1.79
N ALA A 143 16.11 -4.57 2.25
CA ALA A 143 17.22 -3.70 2.62
C ALA A 143 18.03 -4.26 3.81
N LEU A 144 17.37 -4.84 4.81
CA LEU A 144 18.03 -5.56 5.93
C LEU A 144 18.82 -6.77 5.41
N ALA A 145 18.17 -7.61 4.59
CA ALA A 145 18.76 -8.82 4.04
C ALA A 145 19.98 -8.54 3.13
N GLN A 146 20.00 -7.40 2.44
CA GLN A 146 21.15 -6.94 1.65
C GLN A 146 22.36 -6.62 2.53
N ARG A 147 22.14 -6.03 3.71
CA ARG A 147 23.20 -5.74 4.68
C ARG A 147 23.66 -7.00 5.43
N GLY A 148 22.88 -8.07 5.37
CA GLY A 148 23.10 -9.29 6.15
C GLY A 148 22.52 -9.19 7.56
N GLU A 149 21.59 -8.27 7.78
CA GLU A 149 20.86 -8.10 9.02
C GLU A 149 19.61 -8.97 9.01
N GLU A 150 19.30 -9.60 10.15
CA GLU A 150 18.04 -10.31 10.35
C GLU A 150 16.92 -9.32 10.66
N TRP A 151 15.73 -9.61 10.14
CA TRP A 151 14.54 -8.88 10.53
C TRP A 151 14.08 -9.31 11.94
N LYS A 152 13.60 -8.34 12.72
CA LYS A 152 12.98 -8.56 14.02
C LYS A 152 11.62 -7.85 14.09
N PRO A 153 10.61 -8.45 14.76
CA PRO A 153 9.34 -7.82 15.08
C PRO A 153 9.49 -6.45 15.73
N THR A 154 8.55 -5.54 15.47
CA THR A 154 8.58 -4.18 16.01
C THR A 154 8.54 -4.16 17.54
N SER A 155 7.72 -5.00 18.16
CA SER A 155 7.66 -5.15 19.62
C SER A 155 9.01 -5.53 20.26
N LEU A 156 9.80 -6.39 19.60
CA LEU A 156 11.13 -6.76 20.06
C LEU A 156 12.14 -5.62 19.87
N ARG A 157 12.05 -4.87 18.76
CA ARG A 157 12.88 -3.68 18.54
C ARG A 157 12.61 -2.60 19.57
N GLU A 158 11.35 -2.35 19.91
CA GLU A 158 10.93 -1.37 20.92
C GLU A 158 11.41 -1.77 22.32
N ALA A 159 11.31 -3.06 22.67
CA ALA A 159 11.84 -3.58 23.93
C ALA A 159 13.37 -3.43 24.02
N GLU A 160 14.11 -3.72 22.95
CA GLU A 160 15.57 -3.51 22.90
C GLU A 160 15.92 -2.03 23.10
N ILE A 161 15.25 -1.11 22.39
CA ILE A 161 15.46 0.35 22.53
C ILE A 161 15.14 0.82 23.95
N ALA A 162 14.06 0.34 24.57
CA ALA A 162 13.70 0.70 25.94
C ALA A 162 14.77 0.23 26.95
N VAL A 163 15.32 -0.97 26.76
CA VAL A 163 16.39 -1.53 27.60
C VAL A 163 17.70 -0.76 27.42
N PHE A 164 18.09 -0.42 26.19
CA PHE A 164 19.30 0.36 25.92
C PHE A 164 19.17 1.84 26.29
N GLY A 165 17.97 2.43 26.19
CA GLY A 165 17.69 3.80 26.60
C GLY A 165 17.75 4.00 28.12
N LEU A 166 17.36 2.98 28.90
CA LEU A 166 17.51 2.99 30.37
C LEU A 166 18.97 2.89 30.83
N ALA A 167 19.85 2.26 30.05
CA ALA A 167 21.26 2.12 30.40
C ALA A 167 22.07 3.43 30.24
N VAL A 168 21.60 4.40 29.46
CA VAL A 168 22.29 5.70 29.23
C VAL A 168 21.95 6.75 30.30
N VAL A 169 20.85 6.57 31.05
CA VAL A 169 20.43 7.51 32.11
C VAL A 169 20.97 7.11 33.49
N GLY A 170 21.64 5.96 33.60
CA GLY A 170 22.15 5.39 34.87
C GLY A 170 23.67 5.22 34.97
N GLY A 171 24.46 5.90 34.13
CA GLY A 171 25.93 5.85 34.14
C GLY A 171 26.58 7.12 34.67
#